data_AF-A0AA94L3C5-F1
#
_entry.id   AF-A0AA94L3C5-F1
#
_cell.length_a   1.000
_cell.length_b   1.000
_cell.length_c   1.000
_cell.angle_alpha   90.00
_cell.angle_beta   90.00
_cell.angle_gamma   90.00
#
_symmetry.space_group_name_H-M   'P 1'
#
loop_
_entity.id
_entity.type
_entity.pdbx_description
1 polymer ?
#
loop_
_entity_poly.entity_id
_entity_poly.type
_entity_poly.pdbx_seq_one_letter_code
_entity_poly.pdbx_strand_id
1 'polypeptide(L)'
;MFKNSKLSRYKVGKIIECFCIDIDATKTALLLKLNRKTANRYFLAFRTLIYHHQVSQKEKLLGVVELDESFFGPSRVRGHPGPRKRGRGTLKQPV
;
A
#
# COMPACT_ATOMS: atom_id res chain seq x y z
N MET A 1 16.69 2.22 10.90
CA MET A 1 15.85 2.99 9.95
C MET A 1 16.55 4.31 9.64
N PHE A 2 16.70 4.64 8.35
CA PHE A 2 17.41 5.81 7.76
C PHE A 2 18.60 6.41 8.53
N LYS A 3 19.82 6.20 8.02
CA LYS A 3 21.03 6.90 8.49
C LYS A 3 20.84 8.43 8.36
N ASN A 4 21.23 9.17 9.39
CA ASN A 4 21.19 10.65 9.44
C ASN A 4 19.80 11.29 9.35
N SER A 5 18.74 10.61 9.82
CA SER A 5 17.43 11.26 9.90
C SER A 5 17.43 12.34 10.99
N LYS A 6 17.03 13.57 10.63
CA LYS A 6 16.81 14.68 11.58
C LYS A 6 15.49 14.56 12.36
N LEU A 7 14.73 13.48 12.15
CA LEU A 7 13.44 13.29 12.81
C LEU A 7 13.64 12.69 14.20
N SER A 8 12.98 13.27 15.20
CA SER A 8 12.99 12.69 16.55
C SER A 8 12.26 11.34 16.57
N ARG A 9 12.66 10.46 17.50
CA ARG A 9 11.99 9.16 17.71
C ARG A 9 10.49 9.31 17.94
N TYR A 10 10.09 10.34 18.70
CA TYR A 10 8.68 10.67 18.93
C TYR A 10 7.91 10.92 17.62
N LYS A 11 8.45 11.77 16.74
CA LYS A 11 7.81 12.05 15.44
C LYS A 11 7.75 10.80 14.56
N VAL A 12 8.79 9.97 14.57
CA VAL A 12 8.77 8.68 13.85
C VAL A 12 7.66 7.77 14.39
N GLY A 13 7.51 7.69 15.72
CA GLY A 13 6.42 6.95 16.36
C GLY A 13 5.04 7.41 15.89
N LYS A 14 4.82 8.73 15.80
CA LYS A 14 3.58 9.29 15.26
C LYS A 14 3.34 8.96 13.78
N ILE A 15 4.39 8.90 12.95
CA ILE A 15 4.25 8.45 11.56
C ILE A 15 3.83 6.98 11.51
N ILE A 16 4.41 6.13 12.38
CA ILE A 16 4.04 4.71 12.48
C ILE A 16 2.59 4.57 12.90
N GLU A 17 2.16 5.30 13.94
CA GLU A 17 0.77 5.31 14.41
C GLU A 17 -0.20 5.64 13.29
N CYS A 18 0.03 6.76 12.56
CA CYS A 18 -0.77 7.14 11.40
C CYS A 18 -0.81 6.05 10.32
N PHE A 19 0.31 5.37 10.06
CA PHE A 19 0.37 4.27 9.10
C PHE A 19 -0.47 3.07 9.55
N CYS A 20 -0.42 2.72 10.85
CA CYS A 20 -1.17 1.59 11.40
C CYS A 20 -2.69 1.81 11.44
N ILE A 21 -3.15 3.05 11.61
CA ILE A 21 -4.59 3.40 11.55
C ILE A 21 -5.06 3.80 10.15
N ASP A 22 -4.27 3.46 9.12
CA ASP A 22 -4.58 3.65 7.70
C ASP A 22 -4.84 5.12 7.28
N ILE A 23 -4.10 6.06 7.88
CA ILE A 23 -4.08 7.45 7.41
C ILE A 23 -3.07 7.59 6.26
N ASP A 24 -3.53 8.18 5.15
CA ASP A 24 -2.69 8.46 3.99
C ASP A 24 -1.41 9.24 4.32
N ALA A 25 -0.33 8.99 3.57
CA ALA A 25 0.94 9.69 3.75
C ALA A 25 0.82 11.22 3.56
N THR A 26 -0.08 11.67 2.67
CA THR A 26 -0.37 13.08 2.43
C THR A 26 -1.03 13.74 3.63
N LYS A 27 -2.06 13.10 4.21
CA LYS A 27 -2.74 13.54 5.43
C LYS A 27 -1.79 13.50 6.63
N THR A 28 -0.99 12.44 6.76
CA THR A 28 0.04 12.32 7.80
C THR A 28 1.06 13.46 7.74
N ALA A 29 1.50 13.85 6.53
CA ALA A 29 2.40 14.98 6.36
C ALA A 29 1.78 16.30 6.83
N LEU A 30 0.49 16.51 6.56
CA LEU A 30 -0.25 17.69 7.02
C LEU A 30 -0.40 17.69 8.54
N LEU A 31 -0.88 16.58 9.13
CA LEU A 31 -1.12 16.44 10.58
C LEU A 31 0.16 16.63 11.40
N LEU A 32 1.28 16.05 10.94
CA LEU A 32 2.55 16.10 11.66
C LEU A 32 3.45 17.28 11.25
N LYS A 33 2.95 18.16 10.36
CA LYS A 33 3.69 19.30 9.79
C LYS A 33 5.06 18.88 9.25
N LEU A 34 5.05 17.84 8.43
CA LEU A 34 6.23 17.26 7.79
C LEU A 34 6.21 17.54 6.29
N ASN A 35 7.40 17.51 5.67
CA ASN A 35 7.47 17.49 4.22
C ASN A 35 6.82 16.20 3.69
N ARG A 36 5.93 16.32 2.70
CA ARG A 36 5.27 15.20 2.03
C ARG A 36 6.26 14.13 1.54
N LYS A 37 7.43 14.54 1.03
CA LYS A 37 8.49 13.61 0.60
C LYS A 37 9.02 12.77 1.76
N THR A 38 9.12 13.36 2.95
CA THR A 38 9.54 12.66 4.17
C THR A 38 8.52 11.63 4.61
N ALA A 39 7.23 12.00 4.70
CA ALA A 39 6.16 11.05 5.05
C ALA A 39 6.09 9.88 4.05
N ASN A 40 6.12 10.18 2.75
CA ASN A 40 6.16 9.16 1.70
C ASN A 40 7.34 8.21 1.83
N ARG A 41 8.53 8.73 2.14
CA ARG A 41 9.74 7.92 2.33
C ARG A 41 9.59 6.93 3.49
N TYR A 42 9.01 7.36 4.61
CA TYR A 42 8.72 6.47 5.74
C TYR A 42 7.67 5.42 5.39
N PHE A 43 6.56 5.82 4.79
CA PHE A 43 5.50 4.91 4.35
C PHE A 43 6.01 3.84 3.38
N LEU A 44 6.88 4.22 2.44
CA LEU A 44 7.52 3.27 1.53
C LEU A 44 8.38 2.27 2.31
N ALA A 45 9.22 2.74 3.23
CA ALA A 45 10.05 1.84 4.03
C ALA A 45 9.22 0.85 4.86
N PHE A 46 8.09 1.28 5.44
CA PHE A 46 7.20 0.37 6.17
C PHE A 46 6.62 -0.71 5.25
N ARG A 47 6.13 -0.33 4.06
CA ARG A 47 5.62 -1.29 3.07
C ARG A 47 6.71 -2.27 2.62
N THR A 48 7.93 -1.80 2.39
CA THR A 48 9.06 -2.65 2.03
C THR A 48 9.42 -3.63 3.14
N LEU A 49 9.38 -3.20 4.40
CA LEU A 49 9.61 -4.09 5.56
C LEU A 49 8.53 -5.16 5.67
N ILE A 50 7.25 -4.78 5.53
CA ILE A 50 6.12 -5.72 5.53
C ILE A 50 6.28 -6.72 4.39
N TYR A 51 6.61 -6.24 3.19
CA TYR A 51 6.84 -7.08 2.02
C TYR A 51 7.96 -8.10 2.27
N HIS A 52 9.13 -7.66 2.74
CA HIS A 52 10.24 -8.58 3.03
C HIS A 52 9.87 -9.59 4.11
N HIS A 53 9.14 -9.16 5.14
CA HIS A 53 8.64 -10.06 6.16
C HIS A 53 7.70 -11.11 5.54
N GLN A 54 6.69 -10.70 4.79
CA GLN A 54 5.74 -11.61 4.11
C GLN A 54 6.45 -12.58 3.16
N VAL A 55 7.43 -12.11 2.38
CA VAL A 55 8.24 -12.96 1.49
C VAL A 55 9.02 -14.00 2.28
N SER A 56 9.62 -13.65 3.42
CA SER A 56 10.31 -14.61 4.28
C SER A 56 9.39 -15.68 4.87
N GLN A 57 8.10 -15.35 5.04
CA GLN A 57 7.09 -16.28 5.54
C GLN A 57 6.45 -17.11 4.42
N LYS A 58 6.78 -16.87 3.15
CA LYS A 58 6.16 -17.54 2.00
C LYS A 58 6.34 -19.05 2.06
N GLU A 59 7.47 -19.54 2.56
CA GLU A 59 7.71 -20.99 2.71
C GLU A 59 6.75 -21.68 3.69
N LYS A 60 6.07 -20.91 4.56
CA LYS A 60 5.02 -21.43 5.45
C LYS A 60 3.68 -21.63 4.74
N LEU A 61 3.51 -21.09 3.53
CA LEU A 61 2.32 -21.31 2.70
C LEU A 61 2.49 -22.64 1.95
N LEU A 62 2.12 -23.74 2.62
CA LEU A 62 2.09 -25.08 2.04
C LEU A 62 0.67 -25.46 1.61
N GLY A 63 0.56 -26.21 0.51
CA GLY A 63 -0.72 -26.69 -0.01
C GLY A 63 -1.41 -25.71 -0.96
N VAL A 64 -2.75 -25.77 -1.00
CA VAL A 64 -3.58 -24.92 -1.86
C VAL A 64 -4.01 -23.69 -1.07
N VAL A 65 -3.66 -22.51 -1.57
CA VAL A 65 -4.05 -21.23 -0.97
C VAL A 65 -5.27 -20.70 -1.72
N GLU A 66 -6.40 -20.60 -1.03
CA GLU A 66 -7.55 -19.87 -1.54
C GLU A 66 -7.34 -18.37 -1.29
N LEU A 67 -7.42 -17.59 -2.37
CA LEU A 67 -7.35 -16.13 -2.28
C LEU A 67 -8.77 -15.59 -2.22
N ASP A 68 -9.20 -15.18 -1.04
CA ASP A 68 -10.45 -14.46 -0.87
C ASP A 68 -10.28 -12.98 -1.28
N GLU A 69 -11.32 -12.42 -1.90
CA GLU A 69 -11.44 -10.99 -2.30
C GLU A 69 -10.29 -10.36 -3.12
N SER A 70 -9.37 -11.11 -3.70
CA SER A 70 -8.26 -10.54 -4.47
C SER A 70 -8.70 -10.07 -5.88
N PHE A 71 -9.46 -8.97 -5.95
CA PHE A 71 -9.79 -8.30 -7.20
C PHE A 71 -8.69 -7.28 -7.55
N PHE A 72 -7.69 -7.72 -8.32
CA PHE A 72 -6.61 -6.85 -8.81
C PHE A 72 -7.06 -5.84 -9.90
N GLY A 73 -8.36 -5.76 -10.18
CA GLY A 73 -8.90 -4.97 -11.27
C GLY A 73 -8.59 -5.56 -12.65
N PRO A 74 -9.35 -5.18 -13.68
CA PRO A 74 -9.07 -5.61 -15.05
C PRO A 74 -7.75 -5.03 -15.55
N SER A 75 -6.85 -5.87 -16.05
CA SER A 75 -5.59 -5.46 -16.71
C SER A 75 -5.84 -4.57 -17.92
N ARG A 76 -4.88 -3.66 -18.24
CA ARG A 76 -5.01 -2.78 -19.42
C ARG A 76 -4.89 -3.54 -20.73
N VAL A 77 -6.00 -3.69 -21.44
CA VAL A 77 -6.01 -4.13 -22.84
C VAL A 77 -5.60 -2.97 -23.73
N ARG A 78 -4.50 -3.16 -24.47
CA ARG A 78 -4.02 -2.19 -25.45
C ARG A 78 -5.03 -2.06 -26.61
N GLY A 79 -5.32 -0.84 -27.06
CA GLY A 79 -6.24 -0.60 -28.18
C GLY A 79 -7.73 -0.48 -27.82
N HIS A 80 -8.12 -0.61 -26.54
CA HIS A 80 -9.49 -0.37 -26.07
C HIS A 80 -9.54 0.77 -25.04
N PRO A 81 -9.75 2.03 -25.48
CA PRO A 81 -9.99 3.15 -24.59
C PRO A 81 -11.43 3.13 -24.03
N GLY A 82 -11.60 3.51 -22.77
CA GLY A 82 -12.91 3.64 -22.12
C GLY A 82 -13.01 3.00 -20.72
N PRO A 83 -14.05 3.35 -19.93
CA PRO A 83 -14.29 2.74 -18.63
C PRO A 83 -14.52 1.23 -18.78
N ARG A 84 -13.80 0.43 -18.00
CA ARG A 84 -13.97 -1.03 -18.01
C ARG A 84 -15.17 -1.43 -17.18
N LYS A 85 -15.73 -2.58 -17.55
CA LYS A 85 -16.85 -3.23 -16.87
C LYS A 85 -16.50 -3.43 -15.39
N ARG A 86 -17.44 -3.10 -14.51
CA ARG A 86 -17.33 -3.37 -13.07
C ARG A 86 -17.77 -4.81 -12.79
N GLY A 87 -16.98 -5.56 -12.03
CA GLY A 87 -17.28 -6.95 -11.64
C GLY A 87 -16.33 -8.01 -12.22
N ARG A 88 -16.14 -9.11 -11.48
CA ARG A 88 -15.29 -10.25 -11.86
C ARG A 88 -15.97 -11.04 -13.00
N GLY A 89 -15.28 -11.21 -14.14
CA GLY A 89 -15.79 -12.02 -15.26
C GLY A 89 -16.94 -11.40 -16.07
N THR A 90 -17.36 -10.17 -15.77
CA THR A 90 -18.52 -9.56 -16.42
C THR A 90 -18.15 -8.91 -17.75
N LEU A 91 -18.74 -9.43 -18.85
CA LEU A 91 -18.73 -8.81 -20.18
C LEU A 91 -19.94 -7.87 -20.42
N LYS A 92 -20.75 -7.56 -19.42
CA LYS A 92 -21.82 -6.56 -19.55
C LYS A 92 -21.34 -5.18 -19.11
N GLN A 93 -21.62 -4.15 -19.90
CA GLN A 93 -21.55 -2.77 -19.40
C GLN A 93 -22.72 -2.57 -18.43
N PRO A 94 -22.53 -1.92 -17.27
CA PRO A 94 -23.65 -1.50 -16.45
C PRO A 94 -24.52 -0.56 -17.30
N VAL A 95 -25.82 -0.82 -17.30
CA VAL A 95 -26.84 0.02 -17.93
C VAL A 95 -26.99 1.31 -17.12
#